data_AF-A0A5J4PJY7-F1
#
_entry.id   AF-A0A5J4PJY7-F1
#
_cell.length_a   1.000
_cell.length_b   1.000
_cell.length_c   1.000
_cell.angle_alpha   90.00
_cell.angle_beta   90.00
_cell.angle_gamma   90.00
#
_symmetry.space_group_name_H-M   'P 1'
#
loop_
_entity.id
_entity.type
_entity.pdbx_description
1 polymer ?
#
loop_
_entity_poly.entity_id
_entity_poly.type
_entity_poly.pdbx_seq_one_letter_code
_entity_poly.pdbx_strand_id
1 'polypeptide(L)'
;MEIISNFINKMIINMKNRMKLGVGVLILMALFVAAACAPQYDDGGHELGIPGTVTADQISFTYTASGTSSNVLTFTSTSDIKVPHTLSWDLGNGTTS
;
A
#
# COMPACT_ATOMS: atom_id res chain seq x y z
N MET A 1 -48.59 9.29 47.29
CA MET A 1 -47.44 10.20 47.04
C MET A 1 -46.14 9.44 46.80
N GLU A 2 -45.85 8.38 47.57
CA GLU A 2 -44.62 7.57 47.47
C GLU A 2 -44.45 6.80 46.14
N ILE A 3 -45.53 6.22 45.61
CA ILE A 3 -45.50 5.44 44.35
C ILE A 3 -45.07 6.32 43.16
N ILE A 4 -45.56 7.56 43.10
CA ILE A 4 -45.23 8.52 42.04
C ILE A 4 -43.75 8.95 42.16
N SER A 5 -43.27 9.20 43.38
CA SER A 5 -41.86 9.52 43.65
C SER A 5 -40.91 8.40 43.20
N ASN A 6 -41.25 7.15 43.50
CA ASN A 6 -40.46 5.98 43.09
C ASN A 6 -40.43 5.80 41.57
N PHE A 7 -41.56 6.05 40.89
CA PHE A 7 -41.62 5.98 39.43
C PHE A 7 -40.75 7.06 38.77
N ILE A 8 -40.82 8.30 39.25
CA ILE A 8 -40.00 9.43 38.76
C ILE A 8 -38.51 9.15 38.99
N ASN A 9 -38.13 8.70 40.19
CA ASN A 9 -36.74 8.36 40.50
C ASN A 9 -36.19 7.25 39.59
N LYS A 10 -36.99 6.21 39.32
CA LYS A 10 -36.61 5.13 38.41
C LYS A 10 -36.41 5.64 36.98
N MET A 11 -37.26 6.56 36.51
CA MET A 11 -37.07 7.19 35.19
C MET A 11 -35.79 8.04 35.14
N ILE A 12 -35.50 8.84 36.17
CA ILE A 12 -34.29 9.65 36.25
C ILE A 12 -33.03 8.77 36.24
N ILE A 13 -33.03 7.66 37.00
CA ILE A 13 -31.91 6.70 37.02
C ILE A 13 -31.69 6.07 35.65
N ASN A 14 -32.77 5.65 34.98
CA ASN A 14 -32.69 5.07 33.64
C ASN A 14 -32.18 6.07 32.60
N MET A 15 -32.60 7.33 32.67
CA MET A 15 -32.10 8.40 31.78
C MET A 15 -30.61 8.65 32.01
N LYS A 16 -30.15 8.70 33.27
CA LYS A 16 -28.73 8.86 33.62
C LYS A 16 -27.88 7.70 33.12
N ASN A 17 -28.36 6.45 33.21
CA ASN A 17 -27.63 5.29 32.71
C ASN A 17 -27.50 5.28 31.18
N ARG A 18 -28.54 5.69 30.44
CA ARG A 18 -28.48 5.81 28.97
C ARG A 18 -27.50 6.90 28.52
N MET A 19 -27.46 8.03 29.23
CA MET A 19 -26.49 9.09 28.96
C MET A 19 -25.05 8.64 29.24
N LYS A 20 -24.80 7.95 30.36
CA LYS A 20 -23.47 7.40 30.68
C LYS A 20 -22.99 6.40 29.63
N LEU A 21 -23.89 5.55 29.13
CA LEU A 21 -23.57 4.61 28.06
C LEU A 21 -23.21 5.34 26.75
N GLY A 22 -24.00 6.36 26.36
CA GLY A 22 -23.73 7.14 25.16
C GLY A 22 -22.40 7.91 25.22
N VAL A 23 -22.11 8.55 26.35
CA VAL A 23 -20.82 9.24 26.57
C VAL A 23 -19.65 8.26 26.58
N GLY A 24 -19.83 7.08 27.19
CA GLY A 24 -18.80 6.03 27.19
C GLY A 24 -18.44 5.52 25.79
N VAL A 25 -19.45 5.30 24.94
CA VAL A 25 -19.25 4.89 23.54
C VAL A 25 -18.55 5.99 22.73
N LEU A 26 -18.92 7.26 22.94
CA LEU A 26 -18.32 8.37 22.23
C LEU A 26 -16.83 8.57 22.60
N ILE A 27 -16.49 8.44 23.89
CA ILE A 27 -15.10 8.47 24.36
C ILE A 27 -14.31 7.31 23.75
N LEU A 28 -14.89 6.10 23.72
CA LEU A 28 -14.23 4.94 23.14
C LEU A 28 -13.95 5.14 21.64
N MET A 29 -14.91 5.67 20.87
CA MET A 29 -14.70 6.02 19.46
C MET A 29 -13.61 7.08 19.27
N ALA A 30 -13.57 8.11 20.13
CA ALA A 30 -12.55 9.16 20.05
C ALA A 30 -11.14 8.60 20.25
N LEU A 31 -10.97 7.60 21.14
CA LEU A 31 -9.68 6.94 21.36
C LEU A 31 -9.23 6.12 20.13
N PHE A 32 -10.15 5.44 19.44
CA PHE A 32 -9.82 4.71 18.22
C PHE A 32 -9.41 5.63 17.06
N VAL A 33 -10.07 6.78 16.91
CA VAL A 33 -9.69 7.77 15.88
C VAL A 33 -8.33 8.38 16.16
N ALA A 34 -8.00 8.64 17.44
CA ALA A 34 -6.69 9.16 17.83
C ALA A 34 -5.56 8.12 17.61
N ALA A 35 -5.82 6.83 17.87
CA ALA A 35 -4.84 5.77 17.66
C ALA A 35 -4.64 5.39 16.17
N ALA A 36 -5.64 5.61 15.32
CA ALA A 36 -5.55 5.38 13.88
C ALA A 36 -4.64 6.40 13.14
N CYS A 37 -4.25 7.47 13.83
CA CYS A 37 -3.35 8.49 13.31
C CYS A 37 -1.87 8.25 13.71
N ALA A 38 -1.54 7.05 14.23
CA ALA A 38 -0.14 6.62 14.24
C ALA A 38 0.32 6.54 12.77
N PRO A 39 1.27 7.39 12.34
CA PRO A 39 1.67 7.41 10.94
C PRO A 39 2.22 6.03 10.57
N GLN A 40 1.70 5.44 9.48
CA GLN A 40 2.37 4.32 8.80
C GLN A 40 3.74 4.73 8.21
N TYR A 41 4.07 6.02 8.28
CA TYR A 41 5.39 6.58 8.08
C TYR A 41 6.20 6.44 9.36
N ASP A 42 6.55 5.20 9.69
CA ASP A 42 7.79 4.90 10.40
C ASP A 42 8.95 5.24 9.43
N ASP A 43 9.88 5.97 10.01
CA ASP A 43 11.09 6.65 9.57
C ASP A 43 12.11 5.79 8.81
N GLY A 44 11.70 5.23 7.66
CA GLY A 44 12.63 4.80 6.61
C GLY A 44 12.47 3.34 6.14
N GLY A 45 11.44 2.62 6.60
CA GLY A 45 11.23 1.21 6.26
C GLY A 45 10.54 0.92 4.93
N HIS A 46 9.95 1.93 4.28
CA HIS A 46 9.08 1.76 3.10
C HIS A 46 9.50 2.58 1.88
N GLU A 47 10.67 3.21 1.92
CA GLU A 47 11.19 3.96 0.78
C GLU A 47 11.73 2.96 -0.26
N LEU A 48 11.27 3.07 -1.51
CA LEU A 48 11.75 2.25 -2.64
C LEU A 48 13.20 2.62 -3.08
N GLY A 49 13.97 3.27 -2.20
CA GLY A 49 15.25 3.89 -2.51
C GLY A 49 15.12 5.09 -3.46
N ILE A 50 16.25 5.70 -3.79
CA ILE A 50 16.30 6.71 -4.85
C ILE A 50 16.12 5.97 -6.19
N PRO A 51 15.12 6.31 -7.01
CA PRO A 51 14.98 5.72 -8.33
C PRO A 51 16.24 6.04 -9.14
N GLY A 52 17.00 5.00 -9.49
CA GLY A 52 18.14 5.16 -10.36
C GLY A 52 17.71 5.56 -11.76
N THR A 53 18.61 6.21 -12.49
CA THR A 53 18.42 6.52 -13.91
C THR A 53 19.19 5.48 -14.72
N VAL A 54 18.52 4.89 -15.71
CA VAL A 54 19.16 4.07 -16.74
C VAL A 54 19.55 5.00 -17.88
N THR A 55 20.84 5.03 -18.22
CA THR A 55 21.36 5.83 -19.34
C THR A 55 21.65 4.94 -20.54
N ALA A 56 21.63 5.51 -21.75
CA ALA A 56 21.74 4.74 -22.99
C ALA A 56 23.05 3.95 -23.11
N ASP A 57 24.14 4.47 -22.53
CA ASP A 57 25.46 3.85 -22.48
C ASP A 57 25.52 2.59 -21.57
N GLN A 58 24.53 2.39 -20.70
CA GLN A 58 24.42 1.19 -19.86
C GLN A 58 23.68 0.05 -20.54
N ILE A 59 23.03 0.31 -21.69
CA ILE A 59 22.23 -0.68 -22.41
C ILE A 59 23.13 -1.41 -23.40
N SER A 60 23.31 -2.71 -23.18
CA SER A 60 24.07 -3.58 -24.07
C SER A 60 23.40 -4.93 -24.26
N PHE A 61 23.63 -5.52 -25.43
CA PHE A 61 23.12 -6.83 -25.77
C PHE A 61 24.02 -7.53 -26.79
N THR A 62 23.86 -8.85 -26.89
CA THR A 62 24.43 -9.66 -27.97
C THR A 62 23.32 -10.36 -28.73
N TYR A 63 23.63 -10.81 -29.95
CA TYR A 63 22.75 -11.65 -30.73
C TYR A 63 23.52 -12.82 -31.34
N THR A 64 22.84 -13.96 -31.45
CA THR A 64 23.39 -15.17 -32.08
C THR A 64 22.32 -15.83 -32.94
N ALA A 65 22.67 -16.21 -34.16
CA ALA A 65 21.80 -17.03 -35.01
C ALA A 65 21.84 -18.50 -34.55
N SER A 66 20.70 -19.19 -34.62
CA SER A 66 20.65 -20.61 -34.30
C SER A 66 21.49 -21.43 -35.28
N GLY A 67 22.22 -22.42 -34.76
CA GLY A 67 22.95 -23.38 -35.60
C GLY A 67 22.04 -24.28 -36.45
N THR A 68 20.74 -24.36 -36.13
CA THR A 68 19.77 -25.19 -36.85
C THR A 68 18.92 -24.44 -37.87
N SER A 69 18.82 -23.12 -37.76
CA SER A 69 18.01 -22.29 -38.67
C SER A 69 18.47 -20.84 -38.63
N SER A 70 18.74 -20.26 -39.81
CA SER A 70 19.10 -18.84 -39.95
C SER A 70 17.94 -17.88 -39.65
N ASN A 71 16.71 -18.40 -39.54
CA ASN A 71 15.54 -17.58 -39.26
C ASN A 71 15.26 -17.45 -37.75
N VAL A 72 16.10 -18.07 -36.91
CA VAL A 72 15.99 -17.99 -35.46
C VAL A 72 17.19 -17.21 -34.94
N LEU A 73 16.91 -16.06 -34.34
CA LEU A 73 17.89 -15.18 -33.69
C LEU A 73 17.58 -15.15 -32.20
N THR A 74 18.61 -15.32 -31.37
CA THR A 74 18.51 -15.15 -29.92
C THR A 74 19.20 -13.85 -29.53
N PHE A 75 18.45 -12.95 -28.88
CA PHE A 75 18.97 -11.73 -28.28
C PHE A 75 19.17 -11.95 -26.79
N THR A 76 20.28 -11.47 -26.23
CA THR A 76 20.59 -11.59 -24.80
C THR A 76 21.02 -10.24 -24.27
N SER A 77 20.31 -9.73 -23.27
CA SER A 77 20.75 -8.53 -22.56
C SER A 77 22.03 -8.82 -21.79
N THR A 78 23.03 -7.96 -21.97
CA THR A 78 24.30 -7.97 -21.22
C THR A 78 24.45 -6.71 -20.37
N SER A 79 23.38 -5.91 -20.27
CA SER A 79 23.36 -4.62 -19.57
C SER A 79 23.66 -4.82 -18.08
N ASP A 80 24.61 -4.06 -17.53
CA ASP A 80 24.94 -4.11 -16.10
C ASP A 80 24.21 -3.02 -15.29
N ILE A 81 22.88 -3.12 -15.23
CA ILE A 81 22.02 -2.14 -14.57
C ILE A 81 21.80 -2.55 -13.11
N LYS A 82 22.29 -1.73 -12.17
CA LYS A 82 22.23 -2.00 -10.71
C LYS A 82 20.96 -1.54 -10.02
N VAL A 83 20.01 -0.99 -10.78
CA VAL A 83 18.74 -0.46 -10.25
C VAL A 83 17.56 -1.24 -10.83
N PRO A 84 16.41 -1.32 -10.14
CA PRO A 84 15.23 -1.99 -10.68
C PRO A 84 14.86 -1.45 -12.07
N HIS A 85 14.74 -2.35 -13.04
CA HIS A 85 14.48 -1.99 -14.44
C HIS A 85 13.65 -3.06 -15.14
N THR A 86 12.99 -2.66 -16.22
CA THR A 86 12.34 -3.57 -17.17
C THR A 86 13.05 -3.46 -18.51
N LEU A 87 13.13 -4.57 -19.23
CA LEU A 87 13.66 -4.64 -20.59
C LEU A 87 12.47 -4.87 -21.53
N SER A 88 12.48 -4.20 -22.67
CA SER A 88 11.49 -4.42 -23.72
C SER A 88 12.21 -4.51 -25.06
N TRP A 89 11.88 -5.54 -25.83
CA TRP A 89 12.38 -5.74 -27.18
C TRP A 89 11.31 -5.30 -28.17
N ASP A 90 11.64 -4.30 -28.98
CA ASP A 90 10.86 -3.92 -30.16
C ASP A 90 11.73 -4.16 -31.40
N LEU A 91 11.33 -5.15 -32.20
CA LEU A 91 12.02 -5.54 -33.42
C LEU A 91 11.20 -5.19 -34.68
N GLY A 92 10.16 -4.37 -34.55
CA GLY A 92 9.29 -3.94 -35.66
C GLY A 92 8.13 -4.90 -35.97
N ASN A 93 7.97 -5.99 -35.23
CA ASN A 93 6.87 -6.96 -35.36
C ASN A 93 6.05 -7.12 -34.06
N GLY A 94 6.14 -6.13 -33.17
CA GLY A 94 5.54 -6.16 -31.85
C GLY A 94 6.59 -6.09 -30.74
N THR A 95 6.12 -6.03 -29.51
CA THR A 95 6.96 -5.84 -28.32
C THR A 95 6.90 -7.05 -27.40
N THR A 96 8.04 -7.49 -26.86
CA THR A 96 8.12 -8.51 -25.80
C THR A 96 8.87 -7.92 -24.61
N SER A 97 8.38 -8.14 -23.38
CA SER A 97 8.96 -7.61 -22.14
C SER A 97 9.22 -8.73 -21.13
#